data_AF-A0A3M5RSR1-F1
#
_entry.id   AF-A0A3M5RSR1-F1
#
_cell.length_a   1.000
_cell.length_b   1.000
_cell.length_c   1.000
_cell.angle_alpha   90.00
_cell.angle_beta   90.00
_cell.angle_gamma   90.00
#
_symmetry.space_group_name_H-M   'P 1'
#
loop_
_entity.id
_entity.type
_entity.pdbx_description
1 polymer ?
#
loop_
_entity_poly.entity_id
_entity_poly.type
_entity_poly.pdbx_seq_one_letter_code
_entity_poly.pdbx_strand_id
1 'polypeptide(L)'
;MYPAMDSVRQAAPMAMAFLKMALIICIPFVLVFGMFDLKVVMTITFAEFALIFVDFWFQLARWVDSTILDALYGNGIGSDVPHSNFDPVFGAGNAQGDLLLDFVIGAMFIVLPSFWVVALGWTGMKLGSLLNGLEEGTKTAQTAGGKGAAEIMHHVKK
;
A
#
# COMPACT_ATOMS: atom_id res chain seq x y z
N MET A 1 -19.28 -1.16 19.42
CA MET A 1 -18.97 -0.35 18.20
C MET A 1 -18.70 1.11 18.59
N TYR A 2 -17.42 1.52 18.61
CA TYR A 2 -17.05 2.91 18.92
C TYR A 2 -17.38 3.82 17.71
N PRO A 3 -18.02 5.00 17.90
CA PRO A 3 -18.41 5.91 16.82
C PRO A 3 -17.28 6.31 15.85
N ALA A 4 -16.03 6.25 16.33
CA ALA A 4 -14.85 6.55 15.55
C ALA A 4 -14.56 5.51 14.46
N MET A 5 -14.87 4.22 14.70
CA MET A 5 -14.53 3.13 13.78
C MET A 5 -15.48 3.02 12.59
N ASP A 6 -16.75 3.33 12.80
CA ASP A 6 -17.73 3.40 11.71
C ASP A 6 -17.46 4.58 10.80
N SER A 7 -17.11 5.72 11.41
CA SER A 7 -16.73 6.94 10.70
C SER A 7 -15.49 6.69 9.83
N VAL A 8 -14.49 5.95 10.32
CA VAL A 8 -13.28 5.62 9.54
C VAL A 8 -13.57 4.62 8.42
N ARG A 9 -14.41 3.61 8.63
CA ARG A 9 -14.79 2.66 7.57
C ARG A 9 -15.53 3.34 6.42
N GLN A 10 -16.36 4.33 6.75
CA GLN A 10 -17.10 5.11 5.77
C GLN A 10 -16.23 6.19 5.10
N ALA A 11 -15.34 6.83 5.87
CA ALA A 11 -14.46 7.88 5.36
C ALA A 11 -13.26 7.35 4.56
N ALA A 12 -12.71 6.18 4.87
CA ALA A 12 -11.55 5.59 4.18
C ALA A 12 -11.71 5.47 2.65
N PRO A 13 -12.79 4.89 2.10
CA PRO A 13 -12.99 4.86 0.65
C PRO A 13 -13.24 6.25 0.05
N MET A 14 -13.91 7.14 0.78
CA MET A 14 -14.16 8.51 0.32
C MET A 14 -12.84 9.30 0.21
N ALA A 15 -11.98 9.19 1.23
CA ALA A 15 -10.67 9.82 1.25
C ALA A 15 -9.78 9.32 0.11
N MET A 16 -9.77 8.02 -0.18
CA MET A 16 -9.01 7.49 -1.33
C MET A 16 -9.52 7.96 -2.67
N ALA A 17 -10.84 8.04 -2.85
CA ALA A 17 -11.42 8.58 -4.07
C ALA A 17 -10.96 10.02 -4.30
N PHE A 18 -10.99 10.87 -3.26
CA PHE A 18 -10.45 12.24 -3.36
C PHE A 18 -8.94 12.26 -3.61
N LEU A 19 -8.18 11.37 -2.98
CA LEU A 19 -6.73 11.31 -3.15
C LEU A 19 -6.32 10.91 -4.57
N LYS A 20 -7.02 9.94 -5.18
CA LYS A 20 -6.83 9.57 -6.58
C LYS A 20 -7.23 10.68 -7.53
N MET A 21 -8.36 11.33 -7.28
CA MET A 21 -8.80 12.47 -8.09
C MET A 21 -7.79 13.62 -8.03
N ALA A 22 -7.29 13.94 -6.84
CA ALA A 22 -6.25 14.94 -6.65
C ALA A 22 -4.96 14.56 -7.41
N LEU A 23 -4.54 13.30 -7.33
CA LEU A 23 -3.35 12.84 -8.03
C LEU A 23 -3.52 12.95 -9.55
N ILE A 24 -4.64 12.49 -10.12
CA ILE A 24 -4.95 12.56 -11.55
C ILE A 24 -4.93 14.00 -12.06
N ILE A 25 -5.52 14.93 -11.29
CA ILE A 25 -5.51 16.37 -11.63
C ILE A 25 -4.08 16.93 -11.60
N CYS A 26 -3.22 16.45 -10.70
CA CYS A 26 -1.83 16.88 -10.59
C CYS A 26 -0.92 16.32 -11.70
N ILE A 27 -1.26 15.20 -12.34
CA ILE A 27 -0.44 14.58 -13.41
C ILE A 27 0.03 15.57 -14.47
N PRO A 28 -0.84 16.32 -15.16
CA PRO A 28 -0.40 17.25 -16.20
C PRO A 28 0.57 18.32 -15.65
N PHE A 29 0.34 18.83 -14.43
CA PHE A 29 1.23 19.82 -13.82
C PHE A 29 2.61 19.22 -13.52
N VAL A 30 2.66 18.03 -12.93
CA VAL A 30 3.92 17.35 -12.59
C VAL A 30 4.71 17.00 -13.87
N LEU A 31 4.04 16.56 -14.93
CA LEU A 31 4.69 16.26 -16.21
C LEU A 31 5.28 17.50 -16.88
N VAL A 32 4.57 18.63 -16.83
CA VAL A 32 5.05 19.90 -17.38
C VAL A 32 6.26 20.41 -16.59
N PHE A 33 6.21 20.40 -15.26
CA PHE A 33 7.36 20.78 -14.42
C PHE A 33 8.54 19.81 -14.56
N GLY A 34 8.25 18.52 -14.79
CA GLY A 34 9.24 17.48 -15.03
C GLY A 34 9.77 17.44 -16.47
N MET A 35 9.41 18.39 -17.34
CA MET A 35 9.79 18.43 -18.77
C MET A 35 9.56 17.10 -19.51
N PHE A 36 8.52 16.35 -19.13
CA PHE A 36 8.23 15.01 -19.66
C PHE A 36 9.39 13.98 -19.51
N ASP A 37 10.23 14.11 -18.48
CA ASP A 37 11.26 13.11 -18.18
C ASP A 37 10.62 11.74 -17.90
N LEU A 38 11.14 10.70 -18.55
CA LEU A 38 10.78 9.29 -18.34
C LEU A 38 10.83 8.90 -16.85
N LYS A 39 11.79 9.41 -16.08
CA LYS A 39 11.86 9.15 -14.63
C LYS A 39 10.63 9.68 -13.89
N VAL A 40 10.16 10.86 -14.27
CA VAL A 40 8.98 11.50 -13.66
C VAL A 40 7.71 10.72 -14.05
N VAL A 41 7.56 10.38 -15.33
CA VAL A 41 6.44 9.56 -15.84
C VAL A 41 6.37 8.23 -15.09
N MET A 42 7.50 7.52 -14.97
CA MET A 42 7.56 6.24 -14.26
C MET A 42 7.18 6.38 -12.79
N THR A 43 7.62 7.45 -12.13
CA THR A 43 7.30 7.70 -10.72
C THR A 43 5.80 7.92 -10.52
N ILE A 44 5.14 8.66 -11.41
CA ILE A 44 3.69 8.89 -11.37
C ILE A 44 2.93 7.56 -11.56
N THR A 45 3.33 6.73 -12.54
CA THR A 45 2.70 5.43 -12.78
C THR A 45 2.82 4.50 -11.57
N PHE A 46 3.98 4.46 -10.92
CA PHE A 46 4.17 3.71 -9.68
C PHE A 46 3.33 4.26 -8.52
N ALA A 47 3.19 5.59 -8.43
CA ALA A 47 2.33 6.21 -7.43
C ALA A 47 0.85 5.88 -7.66
N GLU A 48 0.37 5.93 -8.90
CA GLU A 48 -1.00 5.50 -9.25
C GLU A 48 -1.23 4.03 -8.93
N PHE A 49 -0.30 3.16 -9.32
CA PHE A 49 -0.37 1.74 -9.00
C PHE A 49 -0.45 1.50 -7.49
N ALA A 50 0.40 2.18 -6.71
CA ALA A 50 0.39 2.09 -5.26
C ALA A 50 -0.98 2.47 -4.68
N LEU A 51 -1.56 3.58 -5.12
CA LEU A 51 -2.86 4.06 -4.65
C LEU A 51 -4.02 3.17 -5.09
N ILE A 52 -3.99 2.64 -6.32
CA ILE A 52 -5.03 1.71 -6.79
C ILE A 52 -5.03 0.43 -5.97
N PHE A 53 -3.85 -0.08 -5.61
CA PHE A 53 -3.75 -1.31 -4.83
C PHE A 53 -4.16 -1.11 -3.36
N VAL A 54 -4.10 0.12 -2.82
CA VAL A 54 -4.66 0.42 -1.49
C VAL A 54 -6.17 0.20 -1.46
N ASP A 55 -6.91 0.49 -2.54
CA ASP A 55 -8.35 0.21 -2.59
C ASP A 55 -8.67 -1.28 -2.61
N PHE A 56 -7.78 -2.10 -3.18
CA PHE A 56 -7.92 -3.54 -3.08
C PHE A 56 -7.89 -4.01 -1.62
N TRP A 57 -6.98 -3.46 -0.79
CA TRP A 57 -6.94 -3.78 0.64
C TRP A 57 -8.22 -3.38 1.38
N PHE A 58 -8.81 -2.23 1.05
CA PHE A 58 -10.09 -1.83 1.65
C PHE A 58 -11.26 -2.72 1.21
N GLN A 59 -11.27 -3.16 -0.04
CA GLN A 59 -12.28 -4.12 -0.52
C GLN A 59 -12.09 -5.49 0.14
N LEU A 60 -10.85 -5.94 0.31
CA LEU A 60 -10.53 -7.18 1.03
C LEU A 60 -10.95 -7.09 2.49
N ALA A 61 -10.70 -5.96 3.17
CA ALA A 61 -11.12 -5.74 4.55
C ALA A 61 -12.64 -5.82 4.70
N ARG A 62 -13.42 -5.20 3.79
CA ARG A 62 -14.88 -5.35 3.77
C ARG A 62 -15.33 -6.76 3.45
N TRP A 63 -14.65 -7.44 2.53
CA TRP A 63 -15.00 -8.81 2.16
C TRP A 63 -14.80 -9.75 3.35
N VAL A 64 -13.67 -9.66 4.04
CA VAL A 64 -13.40 -10.43 5.27
C VAL A 64 -14.44 -10.13 6.35
N ASP A 65 -14.76 -8.86 6.59
CA ASP A 65 -15.82 -8.47 7.54
C ASP A 65 -17.15 -9.18 7.23
N SER A 66 -17.60 -9.12 5.96
CA SER A 66 -18.86 -9.74 5.54
C SER A 66 -18.85 -11.27 5.51
N THR A 67 -17.74 -11.90 5.12
CA THR A 67 -17.69 -13.34 4.82
C THR A 67 -17.23 -14.17 6.02
N ILE A 68 -16.29 -13.65 6.82
CA ILE A 68 -15.77 -14.36 8.00
C ILE A 68 -16.72 -14.19 9.19
N LEU A 69 -17.39 -13.05 9.38
CA LEU A 69 -18.40 -12.93 10.43
C LEU A 69 -19.63 -13.78 10.13
N ASP A 70 -20.05 -13.88 8.87
CA ASP A 70 -21.10 -14.80 8.45
C ASP A 70 -20.67 -16.27 8.61
N ALA A 71 -19.40 -16.61 8.36
CA ALA A 71 -18.90 -17.97 8.61
C ALA A 71 -18.70 -18.30 10.11
N LEU A 72 -18.28 -17.34 10.94
CA LEU A 72 -17.99 -17.53 12.37
C LEU A 72 -19.23 -17.41 13.27
N TYR A 73 -20.22 -16.60 12.90
CA TYR A 73 -21.47 -16.40 13.65
C TYR A 73 -22.74 -16.84 12.89
N GLY A 74 -22.69 -16.97 11.56
CA GLY A 74 -23.84 -17.38 10.74
C GLY A 74 -24.14 -18.89 10.73
N ASN A 75 -23.44 -19.69 11.55
CA ASN A 75 -23.82 -21.09 11.85
C ASN A 75 -24.11 -21.33 13.35
N GLY A 76 -24.51 -20.27 14.07
CA GLY A 76 -24.82 -20.33 15.51
C GLY A 76 -26.24 -19.91 15.90
N ILE A 77 -27.03 -19.26 15.04
CA ILE A 77 -28.44 -18.97 15.32
C ILE A 77 -29.26 -19.24 14.07
N GLY A 78 -29.77 -20.46 13.97
CA GLY A 78 -30.84 -20.79 13.04
C GLY A 78 -32.12 -20.05 13.43
N SER A 79 -32.77 -19.53 12.39
CA SER A 79 -34.13 -18.98 12.32
C SER A 79 -34.43 -17.74 13.16
N ASP A 80 -34.87 -16.71 12.45
CA ASP A 80 -35.53 -15.50 12.95
C ASP A 80 -34.61 -14.47 13.64
N VAL A 81 -34.32 -13.43 12.86
CA VAL A 81 -34.15 -12.07 13.40
C VAL A 81 -35.25 -11.77 14.42
N PRO A 82 -34.89 -11.26 15.61
CA PRO A 82 -35.50 -9.99 15.96
C PRO A 82 -34.45 -9.02 16.51
N HIS A 83 -34.45 -7.83 15.92
CA HIS A 83 -33.93 -6.65 16.58
C HIS A 83 -34.63 -6.49 17.94
N SER A 84 -33.99 -6.86 19.04
CA SER A 84 -34.16 -6.30 20.39
C SER A 84 -33.29 -7.05 21.40
N ASN A 85 -32.00 -6.69 21.48
CA ASN A 85 -31.20 -7.01 22.66
C ASN A 85 -31.48 -5.99 23.76
N PHE A 86 -32.56 -6.20 24.51
CA PHE A 86 -32.68 -5.72 25.88
C PHE A 86 -32.50 -6.92 26.83
N ASP A 87 -31.35 -7.59 26.74
CA ASP A 87 -30.91 -8.54 27.76
C ASP A 87 -29.57 -8.08 28.38
N PRO A 88 -29.60 -7.50 29.61
CA PRO A 88 -28.43 -7.02 30.33
C PRO A 88 -27.42 -8.10 30.74
N VAL A 89 -27.77 -9.40 30.66
CA VAL A 89 -26.93 -10.49 31.19
C VAL A 89 -26.00 -11.09 30.11
N PHE A 90 -26.32 -10.96 28.82
CA PHE A 90 -25.46 -11.42 27.71
C PHE A 90 -24.44 -10.37 27.22
N GLY A 91 -24.57 -9.11 27.66
CA GLY A 91 -23.64 -8.02 27.32
C GLY A 91 -22.28 -8.08 28.06
N ALA A 92 -22.20 -8.78 29.19
CA ALA A 92 -20.97 -8.85 30.00
C ALA A 92 -19.99 -9.94 29.55
N GLY A 93 -20.46 -11.04 28.94
CA GLY A 93 -19.61 -12.14 28.47
C GLY A 93 -18.98 -11.92 27.10
N ASN A 94 -19.59 -11.07 26.26
CA ASN A 94 -19.15 -10.81 24.89
C ASN A 94 -18.32 -9.54 24.73
N ALA A 95 -18.05 -8.79 25.81
CA ALA A 95 -17.26 -7.56 25.77
C ALA A 95 -15.84 -7.80 25.21
N GLN A 96 -15.20 -8.94 25.55
CA GLN A 96 -13.90 -9.29 24.96
C GLN A 96 -14.00 -9.70 23.48
N GLY A 97 -15.08 -10.37 23.08
CA GLY A 97 -15.32 -10.76 21.68
C GLY A 97 -15.60 -9.55 20.78
N ASP A 98 -16.41 -8.60 21.26
CA ASP A 98 -16.70 -7.34 20.57
C ASP A 98 -15.46 -6.43 20.50
N LEU A 99 -14.68 -6.34 21.58
CA LEU A 99 -13.40 -5.60 21.57
C LEU A 99 -12.34 -6.24 20.66
N LEU A 100 -12.25 -7.57 20.62
CA LEU A 100 -11.34 -8.28 19.73
C LEU A 100 -11.74 -8.07 18.26
N LEU A 101 -13.04 -8.13 17.96
CA LEU A 101 -13.58 -7.92 16.63
C LEU A 101 -13.35 -6.47 16.16
N ASP A 102 -13.58 -5.46 17.01
CA ASP A 102 -13.31 -4.06 16.68
C ASP A 102 -11.79 -3.79 16.50
N PHE A 103 -10.93 -4.45 17.30
CA PHE A 103 -9.48 -4.37 17.14
C PHE A 103 -9.00 -5.04 15.84
N VAL A 104 -9.50 -6.23 15.52
CA VAL A 104 -9.14 -6.96 14.30
C VAL A 104 -9.57 -6.16 13.07
N ILE A 105 -10.78 -5.60 13.07
CA ILE A 105 -11.24 -4.81 11.92
C ILE A 105 -10.50 -3.48 11.81
N GLY A 106 -10.25 -2.80 12.94
CA GLY A 106 -9.40 -1.60 12.98
C GLY A 106 -7.99 -1.89 12.45
N ALA A 107 -7.42 -3.04 12.81
CA ALA A 107 -6.13 -3.48 12.29
C ALA A 107 -6.18 -3.77 10.79
N MET A 108 -7.24 -4.40 10.27
CA MET A 108 -7.34 -4.69 8.83
C MET A 108 -7.43 -3.42 7.96
N PHE A 109 -8.14 -2.39 8.42
CA PHE A 109 -8.26 -1.12 7.68
C PHE A 109 -7.03 -0.22 7.81
N ILE A 110 -6.19 -0.39 8.84
CA ILE A 110 -5.02 0.47 9.07
C ILE A 110 -3.71 -0.26 8.76
N VAL A 111 -3.51 -1.46 9.31
CA VAL A 111 -2.27 -2.22 9.23
C VAL A 111 -2.03 -2.74 7.81
N LEU A 112 -3.04 -3.27 7.11
CA LEU A 112 -2.83 -3.83 5.76
C LEU A 112 -2.47 -2.75 4.72
N PRO A 113 -3.19 -1.61 4.63
CA PRO A 113 -2.81 -0.54 3.73
C PRO A 113 -1.48 0.12 4.10
N SER A 114 -1.23 0.33 5.40
CA SER A 114 0.03 0.94 5.86
C SER A 114 1.23 0.03 5.58
N PHE A 115 1.09 -1.28 5.81
CA PHE A 115 2.11 -2.27 5.44
C PHE A 115 2.46 -2.19 3.96
N TRP A 116 1.45 -2.14 3.08
CA TRP A 116 1.66 -2.04 1.64
C TRP A 116 2.44 -0.77 1.25
N VAL A 117 2.01 0.40 1.74
CA VAL A 117 2.66 1.68 1.43
C VAL A 117 4.10 1.73 1.95
N VAL A 118 4.33 1.23 3.18
CA VAL A 118 5.67 1.17 3.77
C VAL A 118 6.57 0.19 3.01
N ALA A 119 6.07 -0.98 2.63
CA ALA A 119 6.82 -1.98 1.86
C ALA A 119 7.23 -1.45 0.47
N LEU A 120 6.34 -0.74 -0.21
CA LEU A 120 6.66 -0.07 -1.48
C LEU A 120 7.71 1.03 -1.30
N GLY A 121 7.59 1.85 -0.25
CA GLY A 121 8.58 2.87 0.06
C GLY A 121 9.96 2.27 0.33
N TRP A 122 10.01 1.19 1.10
CA TRP A 122 11.25 0.46 1.38
C TRP A 122 11.87 -0.16 0.13
N THR A 123 11.05 -0.76 -0.73
CA THR A 123 11.49 -1.37 -1.98
C THR A 123 12.02 -0.31 -2.96
N GLY A 124 11.36 0.83 -3.07
CA GLY A 124 11.81 1.97 -3.87
C GLY A 124 13.19 2.48 -3.44
N MET A 125 13.42 2.63 -2.13
CA MET A 125 14.73 3.04 -1.60
C MET A 125 15.83 2.03 -1.91
N LYS A 126 15.55 0.73 -1.76
CA LYS A 126 16.51 -0.34 -2.07
C LYS A 126 16.82 -0.43 -3.56
N LEU A 127 15.81 -0.42 -4.43
CA LEU A 127 16.01 -0.40 -5.87
C LEU A 127 16.82 0.82 -6.33
N GLY A 128 16.55 2.00 -5.78
CA GLY A 128 17.34 3.20 -6.05
C GLY A 128 18.81 3.02 -5.65
N SER A 129 19.07 2.49 -4.46
CA SER A 129 20.44 2.24 -4.00
C SER A 129 21.19 1.20 -4.84
N LEU A 130 20.51 0.15 -5.30
CA LEU A 130 21.10 -0.89 -6.15
C LEU A 130 21.42 -0.37 -7.55
N LEU A 131 20.53 0.43 -8.15
CA LEU A 131 20.75 1.03 -9.46
C LEU A 131 21.92 2.03 -9.42
N ASN A 132 22.01 2.85 -8.37
CA ASN A 132 23.15 3.76 -8.18
C ASN A 132 24.46 2.98 -8.01
N GLY A 133 24.46 1.90 -7.22
CA GLY A 133 25.64 1.04 -7.06
C GLY A 133 26.06 0.32 -8.35
N LEU A 134 25.10 -0.07 -9.19
CA LEU A 134 25.37 -0.67 -10.49
C LEU A 134 25.91 0.37 -11.50
N GLU A 135 25.38 1.59 -11.50
CA GLU A 135 25.90 2.68 -12.33
C GLU A 135 27.35 3.03 -11.94
N GLU A 136 27.66 3.07 -10.65
CA GLU A 136 29.01 3.31 -10.15
C GLU A 136 29.97 2.13 -10.46
N GLY A 137 29.49 0.89 -10.31
CA GLY A 137 30.24 -0.31 -10.67
C GLY A 137 30.55 -0.38 -12.18
N THR A 138 29.59 -0.04 -13.02
CA THR A 138 29.78 0.01 -14.48
C THR A 138 30.69 1.14 -14.93
N LYS A 139 30.60 2.33 -14.33
CA LYS A 139 31.57 3.42 -14.57
C LYS A 139 32.99 3.04 -14.16
N THR A 140 33.14 2.36 -13.03
CA THR A 140 34.45 1.87 -12.57
C THR A 140 35.00 0.82 -13.53
N ALA A 141 34.17 -0.14 -13.98
CA ALA A 141 34.55 -1.13 -14.98
C ALA A 141 34.91 -0.51 -16.33
N GLN A 142 34.15 0.48 -16.80
CA GLN A 142 34.43 1.24 -18.01
C GLN A 142 35.77 1.99 -17.92
N THR A 143 36.04 2.62 -16.77
CA THR A 143 37.29 3.36 -16.54
C THR A 143 38.48 2.41 -16.45
N ALA A 144 38.33 1.26 -15.79
CA ALA A 144 39.35 0.22 -15.72
C ALA A 144 39.63 -0.40 -17.10
N GLY A 145 38.59 -0.67 -17.89
CA GLY A 145 38.72 -1.14 -19.27
C GLY A 145 39.38 -0.11 -20.19
N GLY A 146 39.05 1.18 -20.04
CA GLY A 146 39.69 2.27 -20.78
C GLY A 146 41.18 2.42 -20.47
N LYS A 147 41.56 2.30 -19.19
CA LYS A 147 42.98 2.29 -18.78
C LYS A 147 43.73 1.06 -19.30
N GLY A 148 43.12 -0.12 -19.25
CA GLY A 148 43.70 -1.35 -19.81
C GLY A 148 43.88 -1.28 -21.33
N ALA A 149 42.88 -0.76 -22.05
CA ALA A 149 42.97 -0.55 -23.49
C ALA A 149 44.03 0.51 -23.86
N ALA A 150 44.17 1.57 -23.06
CA ALA A 150 45.21 2.58 -23.25
C ALA A 150 46.63 2.00 -23.03
N GLU A 151 46.82 1.16 -22.02
CA GLU A 151 48.10 0.49 -21.78
C GLU A 151 48.46 -0.48 -22.92
N ILE A 152 47.49 -1.25 -23.42
CA ILE A 152 47.69 -2.13 -24.59
C ILE A 152 48.04 -1.30 -25.83
N MET A 153 47.35 -0.19 -26.09
CA MET A 153 47.68 0.71 -27.19
C MET A 153 49.07 1.33 -27.04
N HIS A 154 49.50 1.65 -25.82
CA HIS A 154 50.84 2.19 -25.55
C HIS A 154 51.93 1.14 -25.84
N HIS A 155 51.69 -0.12 -25.51
CA HIS A 155 52.61 -1.22 -25.79
C HIS A 155 52.65 -1.64 -27.27
N VAL A 156 51.54 -1.54 -28.00
CA VAL A 156 51.46 -1.88 -29.44
C VAL A 156 52.10 -0.80 -30.33
N LYS A 157 52.24 0.43 -29.83
CA LYS A 157 52.81 1.56 -30.58
C LYS A 157 54.34 1.69 -30.46
N LYS A 158 55.00 0.75 -29.78
CA LYS A 158 56.45 0.71 -29.54
C LYS A 158 57.09 -0.39 -30.37
#